data_AF-A0AAV1HVH9-F1
#
_entry.id   AF-A0AAV1HVH9-F1
#
_cell.length_a   1.000
_cell.length_b   1.000
_cell.length_c   1.000
_cell.angle_alpha   90.00
_cell.angle_beta   90.00
_cell.angle_gamma   90.00
#
_symmetry.space_group_name_H-M   'P 1'
#
loop_
_entity.id
_entity.type
_entity.pdbx_description
1 polymer ?
#
loop_
_entity_poly.entity_id
_entity_poly.type
_entity_poly.pdbx_seq_one_letter_code
_entity_poly.pdbx_strand_id
1 'polypeptide(L)'
;MWSMRKQLHVAALLALSVGLFYLAFTIDRVDGKMFEHSSVVKLDANNFDEKVNDGKVHFIKFYAPWCGHCKKLAPTWSELADELKYNKNVSIGQVDCTQAQNLCKKLEITGYPTLKSFYSGEAQAQFRGGRSLDALKEYVERALQELTMETTA
;
A
#
# COMPACT_ATOMS: atom_id res chain seq x y z
N MET A 1 49.97 -13.32 -45.49
CA MET A 1 49.32 -14.30 -44.58
C MET A 1 49.36 -13.83 -43.11
N TRP A 2 49.00 -12.56 -42.84
CA TRP A 2 49.02 -11.91 -41.51
C TRP A 2 47.75 -11.07 -41.29
N SER A 3 46.57 -11.57 -41.71
CA SER A 3 45.33 -10.80 -41.62
C SER A 3 44.08 -11.68 -41.44
N MET A 4 44.16 -12.72 -40.63
CA MET A 4 42.98 -13.49 -40.17
C MET A 4 43.06 -13.87 -38.68
N ARG A 5 44.27 -14.10 -38.15
CA ARG A 5 44.46 -14.40 -36.71
C ARG A 5 44.16 -13.22 -35.77
N LYS A 6 44.22 -11.98 -36.25
CA LYS A 6 43.90 -10.78 -35.44
C LYS A 6 42.40 -10.53 -35.31
N GLN A 7 41.60 -10.93 -36.30
CA GLN A 7 40.14 -10.74 -36.29
C GLN A 7 39.43 -11.67 -35.30
N LEU A 8 39.93 -12.90 -35.11
CA LEU A 8 39.33 -13.88 -34.20
C LEU A 8 39.47 -13.49 -32.72
N HIS A 9 40.58 -12.83 -32.34
CA HIS A 9 40.83 -12.44 -30.95
C HIS A 9 39.96 -11.26 -30.49
N VAL A 10 39.63 -10.33 -31.39
CA VAL A 10 38.79 -9.17 -31.05
C VAL A 10 37.32 -9.60 -30.83
N ALA A 11 36.82 -10.57 -31.59
CA ALA A 11 35.46 -11.09 -31.43
C ALA A 11 35.26 -11.85 -30.10
N ALA A 12 36.26 -12.61 -29.64
CA ALA A 12 36.19 -13.35 -28.38
C ALA A 12 36.17 -12.44 -27.13
N LEU A 13 36.88 -11.32 -27.16
CA LEU A 13 36.91 -10.35 -26.07
C LEU A 13 35.60 -9.56 -25.94
N LEU A 14 34.92 -9.27 -27.05
CA LEU A 14 33.59 -8.63 -27.04
C LEU A 14 32.48 -9.57 -26.57
N ALA A 15 32.56 -10.87 -26.88
CA ALA A 15 31.56 -11.85 -26.41
C ALA A 15 31.62 -12.08 -24.89
N LEU A 16 32.82 -12.07 -24.29
CA LEU A 16 33.01 -12.24 -22.85
C LEU A 16 32.55 -11.02 -22.05
N SER A 17 32.71 -9.80 -22.57
CA SER A 17 32.24 -8.58 -21.90
C SER A 17 30.71 -8.45 -21.93
N VAL A 18 30.06 -8.84 -23.04
CA VAL A 18 28.59 -8.86 -23.15
C VAL A 18 27.98 -9.94 -22.25
N GLY A 19 28.62 -11.11 -22.16
CA GLY A 19 28.17 -12.20 -21.26
C GLY A 19 28.24 -11.83 -19.78
N LEU A 20 29.33 -11.18 -19.34
CA LEU A 20 29.48 -10.66 -17.98
C LEU A 20 28.47 -9.55 -17.66
N PHE A 21 28.14 -8.70 -18.63
CA PHE A 21 27.12 -7.66 -18.47
C PHE A 21 25.71 -8.27 -18.36
N TYR A 22 25.39 -9.30 -19.15
CA TYR A 22 24.12 -10.03 -19.06
C TYR A 22 23.96 -10.78 -17.74
N LEU A 23 25.04 -11.37 -17.22
CA LEU A 23 25.04 -12.07 -15.93
C LEU A 23 24.96 -11.12 -14.73
N ALA A 24 25.47 -9.89 -14.87
CA ALA A 24 25.30 -8.84 -13.86
C ALA A 24 23.88 -8.24 -13.85
N PHE A 25 23.18 -8.22 -15.00
CA PHE A 25 21.82 -7.69 -15.11
C PHE A 25 20.74 -8.63 -14.54
N THR A 26 21.03 -9.92 -14.32
CA THR A 26 20.06 -10.88 -13.74
C THR A 26 20.16 -11.05 -12.23
N ILE A 27 21.05 -10.32 -11.55
CA ILE A 27 21.11 -10.30 -10.07
C ILE A 27 20.37 -9.06 -9.56
N ASP A 28 19.07 -8.98 -9.83
CA ASP A 28 18.15 -8.20 -8.99
C ASP A 28 17.91 -8.98 -7.71
N ARG A 29 18.76 -8.75 -6.70
CA ARG A 29 18.44 -9.14 -5.32
C ARG A 29 17.25 -8.30 -4.84
N VAL A 30 16.04 -8.84 -4.94
CA VAL A 30 14.83 -8.30 -4.29
C VAL A 30 14.82 -8.74 -2.83
N ASP A 31 15.79 -8.28 -2.04
CA ASP A 31 15.83 -8.51 -0.59
C ASP A 31 16.10 -7.18 0.12
N GLY A 32 15.05 -6.37 0.29
CA GLY A 32 15.15 -5.11 1.04
C GLY A 32 14.21 -3.98 0.61
N LYS A 33 12.93 -4.25 0.32
CA LYS A 33 11.97 -3.18 0.03
C LYS A 33 11.69 -2.33 1.28
N MET A 34 12.40 -1.21 1.42
CA MET A 34 11.93 -0.04 2.15
C MET A 34 10.84 0.64 1.30
N PHE A 35 9.58 0.46 1.68
CA PHE A 35 8.44 1.14 1.07
C PHE A 35 8.35 2.58 1.58
N GLU A 36 9.09 3.50 0.94
CA GLU A 36 9.00 4.94 1.26
C GLU A 36 8.06 5.72 0.30
N HIS A 37 7.57 5.06 -0.76
CA HIS A 37 6.54 5.60 -1.66
C HIS A 37 5.25 4.78 -1.62
N SER A 38 4.62 4.66 -0.45
CA SER A 38 3.29 4.03 -0.35
C SER A 38 2.21 5.00 -0.79
N SER A 39 1.23 4.55 -1.57
CA SER A 39 0.03 5.33 -1.93
C SER A 39 -0.93 5.57 -0.74
N VAL A 40 -0.54 5.18 0.48
CA VAL A 40 -1.33 5.33 1.70
C VAL A 40 -1.46 6.80 2.08
N VAL A 41 -2.69 7.27 2.21
CA VAL A 41 -2.99 8.64 2.63
C VAL A 41 -2.74 8.79 4.13
N LYS A 42 -1.92 9.77 4.53
CA LYS A 42 -1.73 10.11 5.94
C LYS A 42 -2.83 11.06 6.40
N LEU A 43 -3.57 10.66 7.42
CA LEU A 43 -4.66 11.42 7.99
C LEU A 43 -4.33 11.84 9.42
N ASP A 44 -4.76 13.05 9.77
CA ASP A 44 -4.57 13.66 11.09
C ASP A 44 -5.82 14.47 11.49
N ALA A 45 -5.79 15.09 12.67
CA ALA A 45 -6.93 15.82 13.21
C ALA A 45 -7.38 17.02 12.35
N ASN A 46 -6.53 17.55 11.47
CA ASN A 46 -6.83 18.73 10.67
C ASN A 46 -7.46 18.36 9.31
N ASN A 47 -7.11 17.20 8.75
CA ASN A 47 -7.55 16.80 7.42
C ASN A 47 -8.57 15.65 7.40
N PHE A 48 -8.79 14.96 8.53
CA PHE A 48 -9.61 13.76 8.58
C PHE A 48 -11.03 14.03 8.09
N ASP A 49 -11.74 14.96 8.73
CA ASP A 49 -13.17 15.22 8.47
C ASP A 49 -13.42 15.65 7.02
N GLU A 50 -12.54 16.49 6.44
CA GLU A 50 -12.63 16.91 5.04
C GLU A 50 -12.41 15.73 4.08
N LYS A 51 -11.38 14.91 4.34
CA LYS A 51 -11.02 13.80 3.45
C LYS A 51 -12.07 12.71 3.45
N VAL A 52 -12.59 12.33 4.62
CA VAL A 52 -13.55 11.22 4.72
C VAL A 52 -14.95 11.56 4.20
N ASN A 53 -15.23 12.83 3.93
CA ASN A 53 -16.53 13.32 3.46
C ASN A 53 -16.59 13.61 1.95
N ASP A 54 -15.65 13.06 1.16
CA ASP A 54 -15.58 13.30 -0.30
C ASP A 54 -16.42 12.30 -1.15
N GLY A 55 -17.32 11.54 -0.51
CA GLY A 55 -18.19 10.56 -1.17
C GLY A 55 -17.48 9.27 -1.60
N LYS A 56 -16.23 9.04 -1.19
CA LYS A 56 -15.52 7.78 -1.42
C LYS A 56 -15.60 6.85 -0.21
N VAL A 57 -15.25 5.58 -0.43
CA VAL A 57 -14.97 4.64 0.65
C VAL A 57 -13.54 4.89 1.16
N HIS A 58 -13.41 5.37 2.38
CA HIS A 58 -12.11 5.55 3.04
C HIS A 58 -11.85 4.40 3.98
N PHE A 59 -10.92 3.51 3.64
CA PHE A 59 -10.52 2.43 4.54
C PHE A 59 -9.27 2.84 5.32
N ILE A 60 -9.39 2.98 6.63
CA ILE A 60 -8.40 3.66 7.48
C ILE A 60 -7.83 2.71 8.53
N LYS A 61 -6.49 2.65 8.59
CA LYS A 61 -5.74 1.97 9.64
C LYS A 61 -5.36 2.94 10.75
N PHE A 62 -5.94 2.75 11.92
CA PHE A 62 -5.54 3.44 13.16
C PHE A 62 -4.45 2.65 13.85
N TYR A 63 -3.29 3.27 14.07
CA TYR A 63 -2.09 2.59 14.57
C TYR A 63 -1.31 3.42 15.58
N ALA A 64 -0.32 2.76 16.20
CA ALA A 64 0.75 3.40 16.95
C ALA A 64 2.11 2.87 16.46
N PRO A 65 3.15 3.72 16.35
CA PRO A 65 4.43 3.36 15.72
C PRO A 65 5.20 2.28 16.49
N TRP A 66 4.94 2.13 17.79
CA TRP A 66 5.56 1.10 18.64
C TRP A 66 4.83 -0.25 18.59
N CYS A 67 3.63 -0.34 18.00
CA CYS A 67 2.85 -1.57 18.00
C CYS A 67 3.37 -2.61 17.00
N GLY A 68 3.78 -3.79 17.51
CA GLY A 68 4.31 -4.87 16.68
C GLY A 68 3.31 -5.40 15.64
N HIS A 69 2.02 -5.51 15.98
CA HIS A 69 0.98 -5.94 15.03
C HIS A 69 0.76 -4.91 13.92
N CYS A 70 0.88 -3.61 14.22
CA CYS A 70 0.81 -2.56 13.21
C CYS A 70 1.99 -2.63 12.23
N LYS A 71 3.20 -2.86 12.75
CA LYS A 71 4.40 -3.02 11.91
C LYS A 71 4.28 -4.22 10.97
N LYS A 72 3.74 -5.34 11.46
CA LYS A 72 3.49 -6.54 10.63
C LYS A 72 2.47 -6.30 9.52
N LEU A 73 1.44 -5.48 9.78
CA LEU A 73 0.41 -5.15 8.79
C LEU A 73 0.85 -4.06 7.80
N ALA A 74 1.82 -3.22 8.16
CA ALA A 74 2.27 -2.10 7.34
C ALA A 74 2.61 -2.45 5.87
N PRO A 75 3.38 -3.51 5.55
CA PRO A 75 3.69 -3.84 4.16
C PRO A 75 2.42 -4.20 3.37
N THR A 76 1.56 -5.07 3.91
CA THR A 76 0.29 -5.45 3.27
C THR A 76 -0.65 -4.25 3.10
N TRP A 77 -0.65 -3.32 4.05
CA TRP A 77 -1.44 -2.08 3.95
C TRP A 77 -0.94 -1.16 2.83
N SER A 78 0.38 -1.06 2.66
CA SER A 78 0.98 -0.31 1.55
C SER A 78 0.62 -0.94 0.21
N GLU A 79 0.74 -2.26 0.10
CA GLU A 79 0.41 -3.01 -1.11
C GLU A 79 -1.06 -2.83 -1.50
N LEU A 80 -1.98 -2.92 -0.53
CA LEU A 80 -3.40 -2.64 -0.74
C LEU A 80 -3.63 -1.22 -1.30
N ALA A 81 -2.97 -0.22 -0.74
CA ALA A 81 -3.08 1.15 -1.22
C ALA A 81 -2.53 1.30 -2.64
N ASP A 82 -1.42 0.65 -2.95
CA ASP A 82 -0.79 0.71 -4.27
C ASP A 82 -1.62 0.04 -5.36
N GLU A 83 -2.35 -1.04 -5.03
CA GLU A 83 -3.27 -1.69 -5.95
C GLU A 83 -4.53 -0.87 -6.22
N LEU A 84 -5.04 -0.18 -5.18
CA LEU A 84 -6.29 0.56 -5.27
C LEU A 84 -6.11 2.04 -5.64
N LYS A 85 -4.88 2.52 -5.82
CA LYS A 85 -4.56 3.94 -6.08
C LYS A 85 -5.25 4.55 -7.30
N TYR A 86 -5.63 3.74 -8.28
CA TYR A 86 -6.32 4.19 -9.50
C TYR A 86 -7.85 4.11 -9.39
N ASN A 87 -8.38 3.51 -8.32
CA ASN A 87 -9.81 3.46 -8.08
C ASN A 87 -10.26 4.80 -7.48
N LYS A 88 -11.06 5.56 -8.23
CA LYS A 88 -11.52 6.90 -7.81
C LYS A 88 -12.50 6.88 -6.64
N ASN A 89 -13.09 5.72 -6.34
CA ASN A 89 -14.11 5.57 -5.30
C ASN A 89 -13.54 5.02 -3.98
N VAL A 90 -12.22 4.75 -3.92
CA VAL A 90 -11.57 4.20 -2.73
C VAL A 90 -10.37 5.05 -2.34
N SER A 91 -10.16 5.18 -1.05
CA SER A 91 -8.98 5.77 -0.45
C SER A 91 -8.48 4.88 0.69
N ILE A 92 -7.20 4.51 0.65
CA ILE A 92 -6.56 3.74 1.72
C ILE A 92 -5.75 4.69 2.59
N GLY A 93 -6.18 4.86 3.83
CA GLY A 93 -5.64 5.85 4.76
C GLY A 93 -4.97 5.23 5.99
N GLN A 94 -4.24 6.05 6.73
CA GLN A 94 -3.76 5.70 8.07
C GLN A 94 -3.72 6.91 8.99
N VAL A 95 -3.96 6.67 10.27
CA VAL A 95 -3.91 7.67 11.35
C VAL A 95 -2.99 7.17 12.44
N ASP A 96 -1.99 7.99 12.79
CA ASP A 96 -1.16 7.77 13.97
C ASP A 96 -1.88 8.30 15.22
N CYS A 97 -2.43 7.39 16.02
CA CYS A 97 -3.16 7.75 17.23
C CYS A 97 -2.27 8.28 18.36
N THR A 98 -0.94 8.16 18.26
CA THR A 98 -0.04 8.80 19.22
C THR A 98 0.03 10.31 19.02
N GLN A 99 -0.20 10.78 17.80
CA GLN A 99 -0.25 12.19 17.44
C GLN A 99 -1.68 12.73 17.38
N ALA A 100 -2.65 11.91 16.94
CA ALA A 100 -4.05 12.29 16.80
C ALA A 100 -4.93 11.71 17.92
N GLN A 101 -4.52 11.89 19.19
CA GLN A 101 -5.17 11.24 20.34
C GLN A 101 -6.66 11.59 20.47
N ASN A 102 -7.04 12.85 20.32
CA ASN A 102 -8.43 13.29 20.45
C ASN A 102 -9.32 12.71 19.35
N LEU A 103 -8.81 12.65 18.11
CA LEU A 103 -9.50 12.02 16.99
C LEU A 103 -9.74 10.52 17.27
N CYS A 104 -8.69 9.81 17.69
CA CYS A 104 -8.81 8.38 17.98
C CYS A 104 -9.73 8.09 19.17
N LYS A 105 -9.79 8.97 20.18
CA LYS A 105 -10.77 8.88 21.27
C LYS A 105 -12.20 9.09 20.78
N LYS A 106 -12.44 10.14 19.97
CA LYS A 106 -13.76 10.44 19.36
C LYS A 106 -14.26 9.26 18.52
N LEU A 107 -13.36 8.56 17.84
CA LEU A 107 -13.66 7.40 17.00
C LEU A 107 -13.64 6.07 17.77
N GLU A 108 -13.56 6.11 19.10
CA GLU A 108 -13.58 4.95 20.00
C GLU A 108 -12.52 3.89 19.67
N ILE A 109 -11.31 4.35 19.30
CA ILE A 109 -10.18 3.47 19.01
C ILE A 109 -9.52 3.06 20.33
N THR A 110 -9.81 1.84 20.78
CA THR A 110 -9.33 1.29 22.07
C THR A 110 -8.13 0.36 21.92
N GLY A 111 -7.72 0.01 20.71
CA GLY A 111 -6.60 -0.89 20.45
C GLY A 111 -6.03 -0.77 19.05
N TYR A 112 -4.83 -1.33 18.85
CA TYR A 112 -4.08 -1.21 17.60
C TYR A 112 -3.64 -2.57 17.02
N PRO A 113 -3.66 -2.75 15.69
CA PRO A 113 -4.32 -1.87 14.72
C PRO A 113 -5.85 -1.99 14.82
N THR A 114 -6.55 -0.87 14.64
CA THR A 114 -8.00 -0.87 14.37
C THR A 114 -8.23 -0.46 12.93
N LEU A 115 -9.05 -1.21 12.21
CA LEU A 115 -9.39 -0.97 10.82
C LEU A 115 -10.87 -0.59 10.75
N LYS A 116 -11.18 0.60 10.23
CA LYS A 116 -12.55 1.09 10.04
C LYS A 116 -12.66 1.73 8.66
N SER A 117 -13.79 1.54 7.98
CA SER A 117 -14.12 2.31 6.80
C SER A 117 -15.01 3.50 7.16
N PHE A 118 -14.97 4.53 6.31
CA PHE A 118 -15.82 5.70 6.39
C PHE A 118 -16.42 5.96 5.02
N TYR A 119 -17.68 6.39 5.02
CA TYR A 119 -18.38 6.82 3.82
C TYR A 119 -19.14 8.12 4.13
N SER A 120 -18.91 9.18 3.35
CA SER A 120 -19.55 10.49 3.54
C SER A 120 -19.46 11.00 5.00
N GLY A 121 -18.30 10.82 5.64
CA GLY A 121 -18.06 11.19 7.04
C GLY A 121 -18.59 10.21 8.09
N GLU A 122 -19.39 9.22 7.72
CA GLU A 122 -19.97 8.24 8.64
C GLU A 122 -19.06 7.02 8.84
N ALA A 123 -18.82 6.67 10.10
CA ALA A 123 -18.01 5.52 10.47
C ALA A 123 -18.79 4.22 10.31
N GLN A 124 -18.22 3.28 9.58
CA GLN A 124 -18.78 1.95 9.42
C GLN A 124 -18.34 1.00 10.54
N ALA A 125 -18.94 -0.19 10.56
CA ALA A 125 -18.54 -1.24 11.48
C ALA A 125 -17.03 -1.56 11.36
N GLN A 126 -16.42 -1.84 12.52
CA GLN A 126 -15.01 -2.21 12.58
C GLN A 126 -14.77 -3.48 11.77
N PHE A 127 -13.78 -3.44 10.87
CA PHE A 127 -13.33 -4.63 10.17
C PHE A 127 -12.56 -5.55 11.12
N ARG A 128 -13.03 -6.80 11.24
CA ARG A 128 -12.46 -7.84 12.11
C ARG A 128 -11.97 -9.08 11.34
N GLY A 129 -11.92 -9.00 10.02
CA GLY A 129 -11.51 -10.12 9.16
C GLY A 129 -10.01 -10.37 9.14
N GLY A 130 -9.60 -11.22 8.20
CA GLY A 130 -8.20 -11.54 7.95
C GLY A 130 -7.36 -10.31 7.59
N ARG A 131 -6.05 -10.39 7.88
CA ARG A 131 -5.08 -9.33 7.60
C ARG A 131 -4.23 -9.63 6.36
N SER A 132 -4.60 -10.64 5.57
CA SER A 132 -4.01 -10.89 4.25
C SER A 132 -4.49 -9.84 3.26
N LEU A 133 -3.71 -9.63 2.20
CA LEU A 133 -4.06 -8.70 1.14
C LEU A 133 -5.44 -9.02 0.54
N ASP A 134 -5.70 -10.29 0.23
CA ASP A 134 -6.96 -10.75 -0.37
C ASP A 134 -8.17 -10.45 0.52
N ALA A 135 -8.08 -10.72 1.82
CA ALA A 135 -9.17 -10.46 2.75
C ALA A 135 -9.49 -8.95 2.88
N LEU A 136 -8.46 -8.10 2.76
CA LEU A 136 -8.64 -6.65 2.78
C LEU A 136 -9.26 -6.15 1.47
N LYS A 137 -8.86 -6.70 0.32
CA LYS A 137 -9.46 -6.37 -0.98
C LYS A 137 -10.93 -6.77 -1.04
N GLU A 138 -11.26 -8.01 -0.67
CA GLU A 138 -12.63 -8.49 -0.63
C GLU A 138 -13.53 -7.63 0.27
N TYR A 139 -12.98 -7.10 1.37
CA TYR A 139 -13.71 -6.15 2.20
C TYR A 139 -13.99 -4.83 1.48
N VAL A 140 -12.97 -4.24 0.84
CA VAL A 140 -13.14 -2.98 0.08
C VAL A 140 -14.11 -3.16 -1.08
N GLU A 141 -14.01 -4.26 -1.81
CA GLU A 141 -14.90 -4.57 -2.95
C GLU A 141 -16.36 -4.69 -2.52
N ARG A 142 -16.63 -5.36 -1.38
CA ARG A 142 -17.98 -5.42 -0.82
C ARG A 142 -18.49 -4.05 -0.38
N ALA A 143 -17.66 -3.27 0.31
CA ALA A 143 -18.04 -1.93 0.74
C ALA A 143 -18.37 -1.01 -0.46
N LEU A 144 -17.65 -1.17 -1.58
CA LEU A 144 -17.98 -0.48 -2.83
C LEU A 144 -19.31 -0.92 -3.44
N GLN A 145 -19.60 -2.23 -3.41
CA GLN A 145 -20.86 -2.77 -3.94
C GLN A 145 -22.06 -2.24 -3.12
N GLU A 146 -21.96 -2.26 -1.80
CA GLU A 146 -22.98 -1.73 -0.90
C GLU A 146 -23.25 -0.24 -1.17
N LEU A 147 -22.18 0.55 -1.32
CA LEU A 147 -22.29 1.96 -1.70
C LEU A 147 -23.03 2.17 -3.03
N THR A 148 -22.72 1.36 -4.05
CA THR A 148 -23.37 1.51 -5.37
C THR A 148 -24.87 1.17 -5.33
N MET A 149 -25.29 0.27 -4.42
CA MET A 149 -26.70 -0.09 -4.25
C MET A 149 -27.49 1.01 -3.53
N GLU A 150 -26.90 1.70 -2.56
CA GLU A 150 -27.55 2.82 -1.86
C GLU A 150 -27.73 4.06 -2.74
N THR A 151 -26.80 4.30 -3.69
CA THR A 151 -26.86 5.48 -4.57
C THR A 151 -27.84 5.30 -5.75
N THR A 152 -28.29 4.07 -6.02
CA THR A 152 -29.19 3.76 -7.14
C THR A 152 -30.65 3.55 -6.72
N ALA A 153 -30.93 3.62 -5.41
CA ALA A 153 -32.27 3.59 -4.82
C ALA A 153 -32.82 5.01 -4.63
#